data_AF-A0A7Y5WPQ4-F1
#
_entry.id   AF-A0A7Y5WPQ4-F1
#
_cell.length_a   1.000
_cell.length_b   1.000
_cell.length_c   1.000
_cell.angle_alpha   90.00
_cell.angle_beta   90.00
_cell.angle_gamma   90.00
#
_symmetry.space_group_name_H-M   'P 1'
#
loop_
_entity.id
_entity.type
_entity.pdbx_description
1 polymer ?
#
loop_
_entity_poly.entity_id
_entity_poly.type
_entity_poly.pdbx_seq_one_letter_code
_entity_poly.pdbx_strand_id
1 'polypeptide(L)'
;MTSFASLLQDARALLRTLSGPHGIRASTSTTANYAAVFTRDAVMAGVAGILEDDSTIQAALARTLDQLRGFQGRSGQIPSNYELAGAGAARVSFGSLVPRLDAPRHRGRRAGRRA
;
A
#
# COMPACT_ATOMS: atom_id res chain seq x y z
N MET A 1 17.31 14.91 -19.35
CA MET A 1 16.93 15.46 -18.02
C MET A 1 15.44 15.22 -17.85
N THR A 2 15.03 14.46 -16.84
CA THR A 2 13.61 14.21 -16.56
C THR A 2 13.00 15.47 -15.92
N SER A 3 11.90 15.98 -16.47
CA SER A 3 11.21 17.15 -15.91
C SER A 3 10.24 16.74 -14.80
N PHE A 4 9.91 17.67 -13.90
CA PHE A 4 8.90 17.44 -12.87
C PHE A 4 7.55 17.01 -13.46
N ALA A 5 7.13 17.65 -14.56
CA ALA A 5 5.89 17.31 -15.26
C ALA A 5 5.90 15.87 -15.79
N SER A 6 7.03 15.40 -16.33
CA SER A 6 7.19 14.01 -16.77
C SER A 6 7.07 13.04 -15.60
N LEU A 7 7.74 13.33 -14.48
CA LEU A 7 7.70 12.48 -13.28
C LEU A 7 6.29 12.40 -12.67
N LEU A 8 5.56 13.52 -12.64
CA LEU A 8 4.18 13.56 -12.15
C LEU A 8 3.25 12.72 -13.05
N GLN A 9 3.42 12.82 -14.36
CA GLN A 9 2.65 12.01 -15.32
C GLN A 9 2.94 10.52 -15.15
N ASP A 10 4.20 10.14 -14.98
CA ASP A 10 4.61 8.75 -14.76
C ASP A 10 4.04 8.21 -13.43
N ALA A 11 4.09 9.02 -12.36
CA ALA A 11 3.52 8.66 -11.06
C ALA A 11 2.00 8.47 -11.16
N ARG A 12 1.29 9.36 -11.86
CA ARG A 12 -0.16 9.24 -12.09
C ARG A 12 -0.49 7.97 -12.88
N ALA A 13 0.26 7.67 -13.94
CA ALA A 13 0.07 6.46 -14.74
C ALA A 13 0.29 5.19 -13.91
N LEU A 14 1.29 5.19 -13.03
CA LEU A 14 1.52 4.10 -12.08
C LEU A 14 0.35 3.92 -11.12
N LEU A 15 -0.15 4.99 -10.49
CA LEU A 15 -1.29 4.90 -9.56
C LEU A 15 -2.58 4.41 -10.24
N ARG A 16 -2.81 4.82 -11.50
CA ARG A 16 -3.92 4.27 -12.31
C ARG A 16 -3.74 2.78 -12.57
N THR A 17 -2.51 2.32 -12.84
CA THR A 17 -2.22 0.88 -13.02
C THR A 17 -2.46 0.07 -11.75
N LEU A 18 -2.19 0.65 -10.58
CA LEU A 18 -2.45 0.04 -9.28
C LEU A 18 -3.94 0.04 -8.88
N SER A 19 -4.75 0.86 -9.55
CA SER A 19 -6.18 1.05 -9.29
C SER A 19 -7.00 -0.09 -9.91
N GLY A 20 -7.28 -1.11 -9.11
CA GLY A 20 -7.98 -2.33 -9.55
C GLY A 20 -9.46 -2.39 -9.17
N PRO A 21 -10.13 -3.52 -9.51
CA PRO A 21 -11.53 -3.76 -9.14
C PRO A 21 -11.75 -3.95 -7.62
N HIS A 22 -10.68 -4.25 -6.90
CA HIS A 22 -10.71 -4.54 -5.45
C HIS A 22 -10.17 -3.41 -4.58
N GLY A 23 -9.83 -2.27 -5.18
CA GLY A 23 -9.16 -1.15 -4.53
C GLY A 23 -7.79 -0.86 -5.14
N ILE A 24 -6.97 -0.09 -4.43
CA ILE A 24 -5.64 0.31 -4.89
C ILE A 24 -4.58 -0.63 -4.33
N ARG A 25 -3.87 -1.34 -5.21
CA ARG A 25 -2.80 -2.26 -4.81
C ARG A 25 -1.57 -1.50 -4.32
N ALA A 26 -0.82 -2.10 -3.39
CA ALA A 26 0.43 -1.51 -2.89
C ALA A 26 1.58 -1.57 -3.93
N SER A 27 1.55 -2.55 -4.84
CA SER A 27 2.60 -2.72 -5.86
C SER A 27 2.06 -3.41 -7.11
N THR A 28 2.71 -3.14 -8.25
CA THR A 28 2.52 -3.88 -9.50
C THR A 28 3.19 -5.26 -9.45
N SER A 29 4.13 -5.46 -8.52
CA SER A 29 4.82 -6.73 -8.31
C SER A 29 3.82 -7.85 -7.99
N THR A 30 4.06 -9.01 -8.60
CA THR A 30 3.31 -10.25 -8.37
C THR A 30 4.02 -11.20 -7.41
N THR A 31 5.22 -10.85 -6.93
CA THR A 31 6.02 -11.66 -6.03
C THR A 31 5.54 -11.49 -4.58
N ALA A 32 5.50 -12.57 -3.79
CA ALA A 32 5.30 -12.58 -2.34
C ALA A 32 3.98 -11.95 -1.77
N ASN A 33 2.82 -12.19 -2.40
CA ASN A 33 1.49 -11.73 -1.93
C ASN A 33 1.27 -10.20 -1.92
N TYR A 34 2.04 -9.42 -2.71
CA TYR A 34 1.76 -7.99 -2.93
C TYR A 34 0.56 -7.70 -3.87
N ALA A 35 -0.25 -8.72 -4.18
CA ALA A 35 -1.61 -8.51 -4.69
C ALA A 35 -2.54 -7.90 -3.61
N ALA A 36 -2.10 -7.87 -2.36
CA ALA A 36 -2.82 -7.25 -1.25
C ALA A 36 -2.96 -5.72 -1.40
N VAL A 37 -4.09 -5.24 -0.92
CA VAL A 37 -4.35 -3.82 -0.66
C VAL A 37 -3.88 -3.52 0.75
N PHE A 38 -2.84 -2.70 0.88
CA PHE A 38 -2.41 -2.17 2.17
C PHE A 38 -3.17 -0.87 2.42
N THR A 39 -3.90 -0.81 3.54
CA THR A 39 -4.84 0.27 3.83
C THR A 39 -4.19 1.64 3.78
N ARG A 40 -3.03 1.79 4.42
CA ARG A 40 -2.28 3.06 4.42
C ARG A 40 -1.91 3.49 3.00
N ASP A 41 -1.31 2.58 2.25
CA ASP A 41 -0.74 2.89 0.94
C ASP A 41 -1.86 3.22 -0.06
N ALA A 42 -2.95 2.46 -0.01
CA ALA A 42 -4.15 2.68 -0.83
C ALA A 42 -4.84 4.01 -0.51
N VAL A 43 -5.01 4.35 0.78
CA VAL A 43 -5.61 5.64 1.17
C VAL A 43 -4.73 6.81 0.75
N MET A 44 -3.41 6.73 0.95
CA MET A 44 -2.49 7.79 0.52
C MET A 44 -2.50 8.00 -1.00
N ALA A 45 -2.50 6.90 -1.78
CA ALA A 45 -2.65 6.97 -3.24
C ALA A 45 -4.00 7.58 -3.64
N GLY A 46 -5.08 7.22 -2.94
CA GLY A 46 -6.40 7.80 -3.14
C GLY A 46 -6.46 9.31 -2.89
N VAL A 47 -5.85 9.78 -1.79
CA VAL A 47 -5.74 11.21 -1.48
C VAL A 47 -4.97 11.95 -2.57
N ALA A 48 -3.87 11.37 -3.08
CA ALA A 48 -3.16 11.94 -4.23
C ALA A 48 -4.08 12.04 -5.46
N GLY A 49 -4.91 11.04 -5.72
CA GLY A 49 -5.93 11.08 -6.78
C GLY A 49 -6.99 12.17 -6.60
N ILE A 50 -7.35 12.51 -5.36
CA ILE A 50 -8.25 13.64 -5.08
C ILE A 50 -7.56 14.97 -5.40
N LEU A 51 -6.33 15.15 -4.91
CA LEU A 51 -5.56 16.38 -5.13
C LEU A 51 -5.28 16.65 -6.63
N GLU A 52 -5.11 15.58 -7.39
CA GLU A 52 -4.80 15.60 -8.82
C GLU A 52 -6.04 15.52 -9.73
N ASP A 53 -7.24 15.58 -9.13
CA ASP A 53 -8.56 15.44 -9.78
C ASP A 53 -8.66 14.22 -10.72
N ASP A 54 -8.10 13.09 -10.30
CA ASP A 54 -8.05 11.86 -11.08
C ASP A 54 -9.20 10.91 -10.75
N SER A 55 -10.25 10.95 -11.56
CA SER A 55 -11.47 10.16 -11.36
C SER A 55 -11.23 8.64 -11.29
N THR A 56 -10.19 8.12 -11.94
CA THR A 56 -9.88 6.68 -11.92
C THR A 56 -9.36 6.27 -10.55
N ILE A 57 -8.45 7.06 -9.99
CA ILE A 57 -7.87 6.82 -8.67
C ILE A 57 -8.93 7.07 -7.58
N GLN A 58 -9.76 8.12 -7.73
CA GLN A 58 -10.87 8.38 -6.82
C GLN A 58 -11.89 7.22 -6.78
N ALA A 59 -12.26 6.68 -7.93
CA ALA A 59 -13.15 5.52 -7.99
C ALA A 59 -12.53 4.27 -7.33
N ALA A 60 -11.22 4.09 -7.45
CA ALA A 60 -10.50 3.00 -6.78
C ALA A 60 -10.38 3.22 -5.27
N LEU A 61 -10.25 4.48 -4.81
CA LEU A 61 -10.33 4.82 -3.39
C LEU A 61 -11.71 4.48 -2.83
N ALA A 62 -12.80 4.83 -3.53
CA ALA A 62 -14.16 4.48 -3.09
C ALA A 62 -14.31 2.97 -2.90
N ARG A 63 -13.90 2.17 -3.89
CA ARG A 63 -13.88 0.70 -3.76
C ARG A 63 -13.03 0.21 -2.60
N THR A 64 -11.86 0.84 -2.37
CA THR A 64 -11.01 0.52 -1.23
C THR A 64 -11.75 0.75 0.09
N LEU A 65 -12.42 1.91 0.26
CA LEU A 65 -13.16 2.24 1.46
C LEU A 65 -14.36 1.29 1.69
N ASP A 66 -15.07 0.92 0.63
CA ASP A 66 -16.15 -0.07 0.69
C ASP A 66 -15.66 -1.43 1.18
N GLN A 67 -14.52 -1.90 0.67
CA GLN A 67 -13.90 -3.15 1.13
C GLN A 67 -13.43 -3.06 2.58
N LEU A 68 -12.77 -1.96 2.98
CA LEU A 68 -12.33 -1.75 4.35
C LEU A 68 -13.50 -1.72 5.34
N ARG A 69 -14.62 -1.12 4.95
CA ARG A 69 -15.87 -1.15 5.72
C ARG A 69 -16.42 -2.57 5.83
N GLY A 70 -16.42 -3.32 4.73
CA GLY A 70 -16.87 -4.72 4.70
C GLY A 70 -16.01 -5.66 5.56
N PHE A 71 -14.72 -5.37 5.70
CA PHE A 71 -13.77 -6.14 6.51
C PHE A 71 -13.52 -5.59 7.91
N GLN A 72 -14.32 -4.62 8.36
CA GLN A 72 -14.15 -4.03 9.67
C GLN A 72 -14.32 -5.09 10.78
N GLY A 73 -13.39 -5.09 11.75
CA GLY A 73 -13.44 -5.99 12.90
C GLY A 73 -14.61 -5.67 13.84
N ARG A 74 -14.94 -6.62 14.74
CA ARG A 74 -16.11 -6.52 15.65
C ARG A 74 -16.13 -5.28 16.54
N SER A 75 -14.98 -4.67 16.81
CA SER A 75 -14.87 -3.45 17.62
C SER A 75 -14.56 -2.20 16.78
N GLY A 76 -14.80 -2.26 15.47
CA GLY A 76 -14.53 -1.15 14.56
C GLY A 76 -13.10 -1.10 14.03
N GLN A 77 -12.27 -2.13 14.27
CA GLN A 77 -10.89 -2.15 13.76
C GLN A 77 -10.89 -2.12 12.23
N ILE A 78 -10.10 -1.22 11.65
CA ILE A 78 -9.84 -1.23 10.21
C ILE A 78 -8.67 -2.18 9.93
N PRO A 79 -8.77 -3.08 8.94
CA PRO A 79 -7.66 -3.95 8.60
C PRO A 79 -6.45 -3.15 8.14
N SER A 80 -5.26 -3.66 8.42
CA SER A 80 -3.98 -3.11 7.93
C SER A 80 -3.72 -3.49 6.47
N ASN A 81 -4.18 -4.67 6.06
CA ASN A 81 -4.24 -5.08 4.67
C ASN A 81 -5.33 -6.13 4.45
N TYR A 82 -5.73 -6.29 3.19
CA TYR A 82 -6.57 -7.39 2.74
C TYR A 82 -6.15 -7.87 1.35
N GLU A 83 -6.46 -9.12 1.05
CA GLU A 83 -6.26 -9.74 -0.26
C GLU A 83 -7.53 -10.50 -0.64
N LEU A 84 -8.07 -10.22 -1.83
CA LEU A 84 -9.25 -10.91 -2.36
C LEU A 84 -8.78 -12.02 -3.31
N ALA A 85 -8.91 -13.28 -2.88
CA ALA A 85 -8.67 -14.43 -3.75
C ALA A 85 -9.90 -14.69 -4.63
N GLY A 86 -9.69 -15.02 -5.90
CA GLY A 86 -10.75 -15.18 -6.91
C GLY A 86 -11.84 -16.24 -6.63
N ALA A 87 -11.68 -17.06 -5.58
CA ALA A 87 -12.66 -18.07 -5.15
C ALA A 87 -13.45 -17.69 -3.89
N GLY A 88 -13.47 -16.40 -3.50
CA GLY A 88 -14.39 -15.86 -2.49
C GLY A 88 -13.87 -15.79 -1.05
N ALA A 89 -12.66 -16.29 -0.78
CA ALA A 89 -12.04 -16.13 0.53
C ALA A 89 -11.16 -14.86 0.55
N ALA A 90 -11.57 -13.87 1.37
CA ALA A 90 -10.75 -12.70 1.66
C ALA A 90 -9.73 -13.03 2.77
N ARG A 91 -8.45 -12.75 2.53
CA ARG A 91 -7.42 -12.80 3.57
C ARG A 91 -7.30 -11.40 4.17
N VAL A 92 -7.71 -11.23 5.41
CA VAL A 92 -7.71 -9.93 6.11
C VAL A 92 -6.71 -9.96 7.26
N SER A 93 -5.88 -8.93 7.40
CA SER A 93 -4.94 -8.77 8.50
C SER A 93 -5.14 -7.44 9.21
N PHE A 94 -5.28 -7.46 10.53
CA PHE A 94 -5.32 -6.25 11.36
C PHE A 94 -3.94 -5.77 11.81
N GLY A 95 -2.87 -6.44 11.36
CA GLY A 95 -1.51 -6.20 11.81
C GLY A 95 -1.23 -6.92 13.13
N SER A 96 0.03 -6.93 13.54
CA SER A 96 0.41 -7.42 14.88
C SER A 96 0.61 -6.23 15.81
N LEU A 97 0.28 -6.40 17.10
CA LEU A 97 0.44 -5.39 18.15
C LEU A 97 1.91 -5.13 18.54
N VAL A 98 2.87 -5.68 17.79
CA VAL A 98 4.28 -5.61 18.14
C VAL A 98 4.88 -4.41 17.41
N PRO A 99 5.47 -3.43 18.11
CA PRO A 99 6.33 -2.46 17.45
C PRO A 99 7.43 -3.24 16.74
N ARG A 100 7.51 -3.15 15.41
CA ARG A 100 8.73 -3.51 14.71
C ARG A 100 9.75 -2.43 15.06
N LEU A 101 10.40 -2.58 16.19
CA LEU A 101 11.62 -1.84 16.51
C LEU A 101 12.57 -2.10 15.35
N ASP A 102 12.85 -1.07 14.56
CA ASP A 102 13.83 -1.14 13.48
C ASP A 102 15.11 -1.76 14.05
N ALA A 103 15.54 -2.87 13.45
CA ALA A 103 16.76 -3.54 13.87
C ALA A 103 17.89 -2.48 13.88
N PRO A 104 18.68 -2.36 14.97
CA PRO A 104 19.76 -1.39 15.01
C PRO A 104 20.73 -1.73 13.88
N ARG A 105 20.84 -0.81 12.93
CA ARG A 105 21.81 -0.83 11.84
C ARG A 105 23.17 -1.19 12.45
N HIS A 106 23.69 -2.37 12.11
CA HIS A 106 24.96 -2.86 12.62
C HIS A 106 26.06 -1.85 12.25
N ARG A 107 26.46 -0.96 13.19
CA ARG A 107 27.66 -0.15 13.02
C ARG A 107 28.82 -1.14 13.00
N GLY A 108 29.37 -1.39 11.81
CA GLY A 108 30.61 -2.13 11.67
C GLY A 108 31.64 -1.52 12.60
N ARG A 109 32.04 -2.28 13.63
CA ARG A 109 33.19 -1.95 14.46
C ARG A 109 34.40 -1.93 13.52
N ARG A 110 34.93 -0.76 13.20
CA ARG A 110 36.32 -0.64 12.76
C ARG A 110 37.18 -1.04 13.97
N ALA A 111 37.57 -2.31 14.04
CA ALA A 111 38.66 -2.73 14.88
C ALA A 111 39.96 -2.37 14.16
N GLY A 112 40.56 -1.24 14.54
CA GLY A 112 41.97 -1.00 14.31
C GLY A 112 42.78 -1.56 15.48
N ARG A 113 43.80 -2.36 15.18
CA ARG A 113 45.10 -2.54 15.88
C ARG A 113 45.79 -3.76 15.24
N ARG A 114 46.83 -3.54 14.43
CA ARG A 114 48.26 -3.57 14.82
C ARG A 114 48.67 -4.88 15.49
N ALA A 115 49.37 -5.72 14.74
CA ALA A 115 50.64 -6.35 15.08
C ALA A 115 51.38 -6.60 13.76
#